data_AF-A0A4Q3X6R8-F1
#
_entry.id   AF-A0A4Q3X6R8-F1
#
_cell.length_a   1.000
_cell.length_b   1.000
_cell.length_c   1.000
_cell.angle_alpha   90.00
_cell.angle_beta   90.00
_cell.angle_gamma   90.00
#
_symmetry.space_group_name_H-M   'P 1'
#
loop_
_entity.id
_entity.type
_entity.pdbx_description
1 polymer ?
#
loop_
_entity_poly.entity_id
_entity_poly.type
_entity_poly.pdbx_seq_one_letter_code
_entity_poly.pdbx_strand_id
1 'polypeptide(L)'
;MCNPIKPRLNRAFTLIELLVVIAIIAILAAILFPVFGRARENARRSSCQSNLKHLSLGWMQYTQDYDEKAVPTYWQDGPTSNPVYHFFHGTGPYGGPFNYTDAPLWPYMKNSQFTGCPSASYTTAADYGNTDYGYNMCYVGGIGPGATGRGSTRFTGSPNFSKMAIDAVNIAKLEAPSQTILFGDSLQSGVTNGVPYVQRWPWLYPPSIGVGAAATASRHLDTAVVSFVDGHVKSMRLDVIGVTNVGQTRGHITGGDANPLSDALWNGTGQP
;
A
#
# COMPACT_ATOMS: atom_id res chain seq x y z
N MET A 1 -27.54 56.52 -53.49
CA MET A 1 -28.45 55.89 -52.52
C MET A 1 -27.65 55.57 -51.27
N CYS A 2 -27.81 56.33 -50.17
CA CYS A 2 -27.16 56.04 -48.89
C CYS A 2 -28.13 55.25 -48.01
N ASN A 3 -27.70 54.09 -47.52
CA ASN A 3 -28.48 53.24 -46.62
C ASN A 3 -28.17 53.64 -45.16
N PRO A 4 -29.16 53.89 -44.28
CA PRO A 4 -28.89 54.32 -42.91
C PRO A 4 -28.36 53.14 -42.07
N ILE A 5 -27.24 53.36 -41.38
CA ILE A 5 -26.68 52.43 -40.40
C ILE A 5 -27.61 52.41 -39.19
N LYS A 6 -28.34 51.31 -38.97
CA LYS A 6 -29.12 51.11 -37.73
C LYS A 6 -28.15 51.04 -36.55
N PRO A 7 -28.25 51.93 -35.54
CA PRO A 7 -27.42 51.82 -34.35
C PRO A 7 -27.76 50.52 -33.64
N ARG A 8 -26.75 49.68 -33.39
CA ARG A 8 -26.90 48.50 -32.54
C ARG A 8 -27.03 49.00 -31.11
N LEU A 9 -28.16 48.71 -30.47
CA LEU A 9 -28.35 48.90 -29.04
C LEU A 9 -27.37 48.00 -28.29
N ASN A 10 -26.19 48.54 -27.96
CA ASN A 10 -25.27 47.87 -27.05
C ASN A 10 -25.90 47.92 -25.65
N ARG A 11 -26.35 46.76 -25.15
CA ARG A 11 -26.78 46.62 -23.77
C ARG A 11 -25.57 46.83 -22.86
N ALA A 12 -25.58 47.89 -22.07
CA ALA A 12 -24.58 48.11 -21.04
C ALA A 12 -24.81 47.10 -19.91
N PHE A 13 -23.78 46.34 -19.56
CA PHE A 13 -23.82 45.40 -18.43
C PHE A 13 -23.84 46.20 -17.13
N THR A 14 -24.81 45.94 -16.26
CA THR A 14 -24.90 46.64 -14.98
C THR A 14 -23.94 46.01 -13.96
N LEU A 15 -23.47 46.83 -13.02
CA LEU A 15 -22.56 46.40 -11.95
C LEU A 15 -23.20 45.29 -11.07
N ILE A 16 -24.53 45.34 -10.92
CA ILE A 16 -25.32 44.36 -10.18
C ILE A 16 -25.34 43.00 -10.91
N GLU A 17 -25.52 42.98 -12.23
CA GLU A 17 -25.49 41.73 -13.01
C GLU A 17 -24.13 41.05 -12.89
N LEU A 18 -23.03 41.81 -12.95
CA LEU A 18 -21.70 41.26 -12.77
C LEU A 18 -21.49 40.71 -11.34
N LEU A 19 -21.95 41.45 -10.33
CA LEU A 19 -21.82 41.06 -8.92
C LEU A 19 -22.60 39.77 -8.59
N VAL A 20 -23.81 39.62 -9.12
CA VAL A 20 -24.61 38.40 -8.93
C VAL A 20 -23.94 37.20 -9.59
N VAL A 21 -23.37 37.37 -10.79
CA VAL A 21 -22.68 36.26 -11.50
C VAL A 21 -21.45 35.79 -10.74
N ILE A 22 -20.59 36.70 -10.27
CA ILE A 22 -19.42 36.31 -9.48
C ILE A 22 -19.84 35.66 -8.15
N ALA A 23 -20.93 36.13 -7.54
CA ALA A 23 -21.45 35.54 -6.31
C ALA A 23 -21.92 34.09 -6.54
N ILE A 24 -22.64 33.83 -7.63
CA ILE A 24 -23.07 32.47 -7.99
C ILE A 24 -21.86 31.58 -8.30
N ILE A 25 -20.88 32.07 -9.08
CA ILE A 25 -19.65 31.32 -9.38
C ILE A 25 -18.90 30.98 -8.08
N ALA A 26 -18.78 31.94 -7.16
CA ALA A 26 -18.12 31.73 -5.88
C ALA A 26 -18.82 30.65 -5.03
N ILE A 27 -20.16 30.66 -4.98
CA ILE A 27 -20.95 29.63 -4.27
C ILE A 27 -20.76 28.25 -4.92
N LEU A 28 -20.85 28.17 -6.25
CA LEU A 28 -20.67 26.91 -6.98
C LEU A 28 -19.27 26.35 -6.81
N ALA A 29 -18.24 27.20 -6.92
CA ALA A 29 -16.85 26.81 -6.72
C ALA A 29 -16.62 26.30 -5.29
N ALA A 30 -17.18 26.98 -4.28
CA ALA A 30 -17.06 26.58 -2.88
C ALA A 30 -17.60 25.16 -2.60
N ILE A 31 -18.66 24.74 -3.30
CA ILE A 31 -19.22 23.39 -3.18
C ILE A 31 -18.44 22.38 -4.06
N LEU A 32 -18.01 22.79 -5.25
CA LEU A 32 -17.38 21.90 -6.21
C LEU A 32 -15.97 21.46 -5.79
N PHE A 33 -15.18 22.33 -5.17
CA PHE A 33 -13.81 22.01 -4.74
C PHE A 33 -13.71 20.82 -3.76
N PRO A 34 -14.44 20.78 -2.62
CA PRO A 34 -14.37 19.65 -1.70
C PRO A 34 -14.89 18.34 -2.33
N VAL A 35 -15.92 18.43 -3.18
CA VAL A 35 -16.49 17.26 -3.89
C VAL A 35 -15.49 16.69 -4.88
N PHE A 36 -14.82 17.55 -5.66
CA PHE A 36 -13.83 17.13 -6.64
C PHE A 36 -12.63 16.44 -5.98
N GLY A 37 -12.19 16.93 -4.82
CA GLY A 37 -11.12 16.27 -4.04
C GLY A 37 -11.48 14.84 -3.65
N ARG A 38 -12.69 14.63 -3.11
CA ARG A 38 -13.17 13.27 -2.77
C ARG A 38 -13.34 12.38 -4.00
N ALA A 39 -13.86 12.92 -5.10
CA ALA A 39 -14.03 12.17 -6.35
C ALA A 39 -12.68 11.71 -6.91
N ARG A 40 -11.67 12.58 -6.93
CA ARG A 40 -10.30 12.24 -7.33
C ARG A 40 -9.70 11.14 -6.46
N GLU A 41 -9.91 11.20 -5.14
CA GLU A 41 -9.40 10.18 -4.23
C GLU A 41 -10.10 8.82 -4.41
N ASN A 42 -11.42 8.82 -4.66
CA ASN A 42 -12.14 7.60 -5.01
C ASN A 42 -11.60 6.96 -6.30
N ALA A 43 -11.23 7.77 -7.30
CA ALA A 43 -10.61 7.27 -8.52
C ALA A 43 -9.23 6.64 -8.23
N ARG A 44 -8.39 7.30 -7.42
CA ARG A 44 -7.09 6.76 -7.00
C ARG A 44 -7.22 5.46 -6.21
N ARG A 45 -8.21 5.37 -5.30
CA ARG A 45 -8.54 4.14 -4.57
C ARG A 45 -8.91 3.00 -5.53
N SER A 46 -9.70 3.30 -6.56
CA SER A 46 -10.07 2.31 -7.57
C SER A 46 -8.84 1.81 -8.34
N SER A 47 -7.91 2.70 -8.70
CA SER A 47 -6.63 2.29 -9.31
C SER A 47 -5.77 1.46 -8.36
N CYS A 48 -5.71 1.81 -7.07
CA CYS A 48 -5.03 1.03 -6.04
C CYS A 48 -5.61 -0.39 -5.93
N GLN A 49 -6.94 -0.53 -5.92
CA GLN A 49 -7.62 -1.82 -5.95
C GLN A 49 -7.25 -2.65 -7.19
N SER A 50 -7.20 -2.04 -8.36
CA SER A 50 -6.74 -2.72 -9.58
C SER A 50 -5.29 -3.19 -9.47
N ASN A 51 -4.39 -2.36 -8.94
CA ASN A 51 -2.98 -2.72 -8.75
C ASN A 51 -2.82 -3.92 -7.80
N LEU A 52 -3.50 -3.90 -6.65
CA LEU A 52 -3.52 -5.03 -5.71
C LEU A 52 -4.17 -6.28 -6.33
N LYS A 53 -5.19 -6.12 -7.17
CA LYS A 53 -5.79 -7.25 -7.89
C LYS A 53 -4.79 -7.88 -8.86
N HIS A 54 -4.02 -7.07 -9.60
CA HIS A 54 -2.96 -7.56 -10.49
C HIS A 54 -1.86 -8.31 -9.71
N LEU A 55 -1.42 -7.75 -8.58
CA LEU A 55 -0.45 -8.42 -7.69
C LEU A 55 -0.99 -9.77 -7.17
N SER A 56 -2.23 -9.79 -6.70
CA SER A 56 -2.87 -11.00 -6.17
C SER A 56 -3.05 -12.07 -7.25
N LEU A 57 -3.43 -11.68 -8.47
CA LEU A 57 -3.53 -12.59 -9.61
C LEU A 57 -2.17 -13.20 -9.96
N GLY A 58 -1.11 -12.39 -9.98
CA GLY A 58 0.25 -12.89 -10.23
C GLY A 58 0.72 -13.84 -9.13
N TRP A 59 0.40 -13.54 -7.87
CA TRP A 59 0.67 -14.42 -6.75
C TRP A 59 -0.09 -15.74 -6.82
N MET A 60 -1.38 -15.73 -7.20
CA MET A 60 -2.14 -16.96 -7.39
C MET A 60 -1.57 -17.81 -8.54
N GLN A 61 -1.17 -17.20 -9.65
CA GLN A 61 -0.50 -17.92 -10.74
C GLN A 61 0.83 -18.55 -10.27
N TYR A 62 1.63 -17.82 -9.49
CA TYR A 62 2.82 -18.38 -8.85
C TYR A 62 2.47 -19.61 -8.00
N THR A 63 1.47 -19.51 -7.12
CA THR A 63 1.11 -20.65 -6.26
C THR A 63 0.69 -21.89 -7.05
N GLN A 64 0.08 -21.72 -8.23
CA GLN A 64 -0.31 -22.84 -9.09
C GLN A 64 0.91 -23.53 -9.71
N ASP A 65 1.94 -22.77 -10.08
CA ASP A 65 3.16 -23.32 -10.69
C ASP A 65 4.13 -23.94 -9.66
N TYR A 66 3.98 -23.59 -8.38
CA TYR A 66 4.92 -23.97 -7.31
C TYR A 66 4.28 -24.86 -6.21
N ASP A 67 3.44 -25.83 -6.61
CA ASP A 67 2.82 -26.82 -5.70
C ASP A 67 2.10 -26.19 -4.50
N GLU A 68 1.27 -25.18 -4.78
CA GLU A 68 0.49 -24.43 -3.77
C GLU A 68 1.37 -23.70 -2.74
N LYS A 69 2.66 -23.52 -3.00
CA LYS A 69 3.53 -22.72 -2.12
C LYS A 69 3.33 -21.25 -2.39
N ALA A 70 3.09 -20.50 -1.32
CA ALA A 70 3.12 -19.06 -1.35
C ALA A 70 4.49 -18.53 -1.80
N VAL A 71 4.53 -17.28 -2.25
CA VAL A 71 5.80 -16.60 -2.51
C VAL A 71 6.56 -16.43 -1.19
N PRO A 72 7.87 -16.75 -1.13
CA PRO A 72 8.70 -16.46 0.03
C PRO A 72 8.67 -14.98 0.39
N THR A 73 8.64 -14.63 1.68
CA THR A 73 8.63 -13.22 2.09
C THR A 73 9.82 -12.46 1.51
N TYR A 74 11.02 -12.94 1.80
CA TYR A 74 12.25 -12.47 1.21
C TYR A 74 13.41 -13.44 1.42
N TRP A 75 14.46 -13.36 0.62
CA TRP A 75 15.75 -13.94 1.00
C TRP A 75 16.87 -12.93 0.76
N GLN A 76 18.05 -13.26 1.26
CA GLN A 76 19.19 -12.37 1.25
C GLN A 76 20.42 -13.09 0.70
N ASP A 77 20.99 -12.53 -0.36
CA ASP A 77 22.25 -12.98 -0.95
C ASP A 77 23.37 -11.96 -0.65
N GLY A 78 24.62 -12.42 -0.61
CA GLY A 78 25.79 -11.57 -0.35
C GLY A 78 26.17 -11.38 1.13
N PRO A 79 27.28 -10.67 1.40
CA PRO A 79 27.80 -10.48 2.75
C PRO A 79 26.86 -9.62 3.61
N THR A 80 26.85 -9.84 4.93
CA THR A 80 26.03 -9.07 5.88
C THR A 80 26.27 -7.56 5.83
N SER A 81 27.48 -7.14 5.43
CA SER A 81 27.85 -5.74 5.25
C SER A 81 27.28 -5.09 3.99
N ASN A 82 26.91 -5.88 2.97
CA ASN A 82 26.29 -5.38 1.74
C ASN A 82 25.33 -6.41 1.12
N PRO A 83 24.15 -6.60 1.71
CA PRO A 83 23.22 -7.62 1.29
C PRO A 83 22.34 -7.22 0.10
N VAL A 84 22.03 -8.19 -0.75
CA VAL A 84 21.01 -8.11 -1.80
C VAL A 84 19.74 -8.80 -1.29
N TYR A 85 18.62 -8.06 -1.31
CA TYR A 85 17.31 -8.54 -0.94
C TYR A 85 16.55 -9.02 -2.15
N HIS A 86 15.81 -10.11 -1.98
CA HIS A 86 14.90 -10.62 -2.97
C HIS A 86 13.50 -10.65 -2.36
N PHE A 87 12.61 -9.77 -2.79
CA PHE A 87 11.21 -9.70 -2.38
C PHE A 87 10.29 -10.22 -3.49
N PHE A 88 8.99 -10.36 -3.19
CA PHE A 88 7.97 -10.77 -4.15
C PHE A 88 7.92 -9.90 -5.43
N HIS A 89 8.33 -8.62 -5.36
CA HIS A 89 8.24 -7.66 -6.46
C HIS A 89 9.60 -7.17 -6.97
N GLY A 90 10.74 -7.67 -6.48
CA GLY A 90 12.04 -7.30 -7.04
C GLY A 90 13.23 -7.70 -6.20
N THR A 91 14.41 -7.47 -6.77
CA THR A 91 15.71 -7.74 -6.14
C THR A 91 16.53 -6.46 -6.04
N GLY A 92 17.28 -6.23 -4.96
CA GLY A 92 18.06 -5.00 -4.83
C GLY A 92 18.90 -4.91 -3.56
N PRO A 93 19.96 -4.08 -3.57
CA PRO A 93 20.77 -3.86 -2.37
C PRO A 93 19.97 -3.10 -1.30
N TYR A 94 20.45 -3.18 -0.06
CA TYR A 94 19.85 -2.40 1.04
C TYR A 94 19.82 -0.90 0.74
N GLY A 95 18.62 -0.29 0.79
CA GLY A 95 18.43 1.14 0.58
C GLY A 95 18.72 1.63 -0.84
N GLY A 96 18.86 0.71 -1.82
CA GLY A 96 19.08 1.03 -3.22
C GLY A 96 17.91 0.65 -4.14
N PRO A 97 18.03 0.92 -5.44
CA PRO A 97 16.97 0.63 -6.41
C PRO A 97 16.73 -0.89 -6.52
N PHE A 98 15.47 -1.26 -6.68
CA PHE A 98 15.07 -2.65 -6.92
C PHE A 98 14.89 -2.92 -8.41
N ASN A 99 15.43 -4.04 -8.88
CA ASN A 99 15.14 -4.61 -10.18
C ASN A 99 13.86 -5.46 -10.09
N TYR A 100 12.80 -5.00 -10.77
CA TYR A 100 11.51 -5.69 -10.79
C TYR A 100 11.53 -6.95 -11.69
N THR A 101 12.48 -7.08 -12.62
CA THR A 101 12.50 -8.19 -13.59
C THR A 101 12.92 -9.52 -12.98
N ASP A 102 13.61 -9.47 -11.86
CA ASP A 102 14.18 -10.64 -11.19
C ASP A 102 13.30 -11.09 -10.01
N ALA A 103 12.11 -10.49 -9.89
CA ALA A 103 11.14 -10.81 -8.87
C ALA A 103 10.49 -12.18 -9.11
N PRO A 104 10.14 -12.94 -8.05
CA PRO A 104 9.34 -14.16 -8.17
C PRO A 104 8.03 -13.96 -8.95
N LEU A 105 7.39 -12.81 -8.80
CA LEU A 105 6.13 -12.50 -9.48
C LEU A 105 6.29 -11.91 -10.89
N TRP A 106 7.51 -11.56 -11.31
CA TRP A 106 7.73 -10.93 -12.61
C TRP A 106 7.21 -11.74 -13.80
N PRO A 107 7.39 -13.09 -13.87
CA PRO A 107 6.87 -13.89 -14.98
C PRO A 107 5.35 -13.75 -15.20
N TYR A 108 4.61 -13.47 -14.12
CA TYR A 108 3.15 -13.38 -14.10
C TYR A 108 2.63 -11.95 -14.26
N MET A 109 3.38 -10.94 -13.79
CA MET A 109 2.96 -9.54 -13.86
C MET A 109 3.46 -8.82 -15.11
N LYS A 110 4.74 -9.04 -15.49
CA LYS A 110 5.46 -8.37 -16.60
C LYS A 110 5.31 -6.84 -16.64
N ASN A 111 4.98 -6.22 -15.51
CA ASN A 111 4.79 -4.78 -15.39
C ASN A 111 5.01 -4.38 -13.93
N SER A 112 5.95 -3.45 -13.70
CA SER A 112 6.30 -2.95 -12.37
C SER A 112 5.40 -1.81 -11.89
N GLN A 113 4.56 -1.22 -12.75
CA GLN A 113 3.68 -0.10 -12.37
C GLN A 113 2.65 -0.48 -11.29
N PHE A 114 2.36 -1.78 -11.16
CA PHE A 114 1.42 -2.30 -10.17
C PHE A 114 1.96 -2.32 -8.74
N THR A 115 3.25 -2.01 -8.52
CA THR A 115 3.84 -1.96 -7.17
C THR A 115 3.65 -0.61 -6.47
N GLY A 116 3.06 0.37 -7.18
CA GLY A 116 2.82 1.73 -6.69
C GLY A 116 1.34 2.04 -6.43
N CYS A 117 1.07 2.83 -5.40
CA CYS A 117 -0.22 3.40 -5.07
C CYS A 117 -0.24 4.88 -5.52
N PRO A 118 -1.24 5.32 -6.30
CA PRO A 118 -1.29 6.70 -6.80
C PRO A 118 -1.56 7.76 -5.72
N SER A 119 -1.93 7.34 -4.51
CA SER A 119 -2.07 8.20 -3.32
C SER A 119 -0.85 8.14 -2.40
N ALA A 120 0.19 7.39 -2.75
CA ALA A 120 1.40 7.31 -1.95
C ALA A 120 2.23 8.60 -1.98
N SER A 121 2.86 8.89 -0.84
CA SER A 121 3.68 10.08 -0.60
C SER A 121 4.67 9.77 0.52
N TYR A 122 5.92 10.21 0.36
CA TYR A 122 7.05 9.83 1.19
C TYR A 122 7.87 11.06 1.57
N THR A 123 8.46 11.06 2.77
CA THR A 123 9.33 12.16 3.22
C THR A 123 10.81 11.83 3.14
N THR A 124 11.16 10.54 2.97
CA THR A 124 12.54 10.10 2.75
C THR A 124 12.66 9.35 1.43
N ALA A 125 13.83 9.46 0.81
CA ALA A 125 14.22 8.66 -0.36
C ALA A 125 14.72 7.25 0.01
N ALA A 126 14.64 6.87 1.28
CA ALA A 126 15.08 5.55 1.73
C ALA A 126 14.05 4.50 1.28
N ASP A 127 14.29 3.94 0.09
CA ASP A 127 13.45 2.92 -0.52
C ASP A 127 13.71 1.54 0.10
N TYR A 128 13.12 1.28 1.27
CA TYR A 128 13.01 -0.09 1.76
C TYR A 128 11.97 -0.81 0.92
N GLY A 129 12.45 -1.65 0.01
CA GLY A 129 11.60 -2.53 -0.77
C GLY A 129 10.72 -1.83 -1.81
N ASN A 130 10.94 -0.56 -2.17
CA ASN A 130 10.44 0.03 -3.42
C ASN A 130 8.95 -0.24 -3.82
N THR A 131 8.07 -0.48 -2.85
CA THR A 131 6.66 -0.81 -3.08
C THR A 131 5.77 -0.11 -2.07
N ASP A 132 4.57 0.22 -2.52
CA ASP A 132 3.53 0.84 -1.70
C ASP A 132 2.57 -0.21 -1.14
N TYR A 133 2.79 -1.49 -1.47
CA TYR A 133 2.00 -2.63 -1.05
C TYR A 133 2.85 -3.61 -0.27
N GLY A 134 2.46 -3.91 0.96
CA GLY A 134 3.16 -4.88 1.78
C GLY A 134 2.62 -6.28 1.56
N TYR A 135 3.41 -7.29 1.91
CA TYR A 135 3.03 -8.70 1.88
C TYR A 135 2.89 -9.27 3.29
N ASN A 136 1.87 -10.11 3.53
CA ASN A 136 1.65 -10.80 4.80
C ASN A 136 2.77 -11.83 5.06
N MET A 137 3.84 -11.36 5.69
CA MET A 137 5.05 -12.16 5.91
C MET A 137 4.91 -13.21 7.01
N CYS A 138 4.10 -12.93 8.03
CA CYS A 138 4.05 -13.71 9.25
C CYS A 138 3.26 -15.00 9.03
N TYR A 139 2.18 -14.91 8.26
CA TYR A 139 1.23 -16.01 8.11
C TYR A 139 1.16 -16.59 6.71
N VAL A 140 1.54 -15.84 5.67
CA VAL A 140 1.54 -16.35 4.28
C VAL A 140 2.98 -16.56 3.80
N GLY A 141 3.82 -15.53 3.92
CA GLY A 141 5.17 -15.52 3.40
C GLY A 141 6.19 -16.37 4.18
N GLY A 142 5.80 -17.09 5.23
CA GLY A 142 6.59 -18.16 5.85
C GLY A 142 7.55 -17.79 6.99
N ILE A 143 7.56 -16.55 7.50
CA ILE A 143 8.47 -16.18 8.61
C ILE A 143 7.94 -16.69 9.96
N GLY A 144 6.61 -16.81 10.13
CA GLY A 144 5.93 -17.25 11.34
C GLY A 144 5.41 -16.08 12.20
N PRO A 145 4.47 -16.35 13.13
CA PRO A 145 3.92 -15.35 14.04
C PRO A 145 4.99 -14.83 15.00
N GLY A 146 5.01 -13.52 15.25
CA GLY A 146 5.95 -12.87 16.17
C GLY A 146 7.29 -12.43 15.56
N ALA A 147 7.48 -12.57 14.25
CA ALA A 147 8.69 -12.08 13.58
C ALA A 147 8.58 -10.58 13.22
N THR A 148 9.46 -9.76 13.79
CA THR A 148 9.46 -8.29 13.64
C THR A 148 10.37 -7.78 12.50
N GLY A 149 10.53 -8.58 11.44
CA GLY A 149 11.38 -8.22 10.30
C GLY A 149 12.86 -8.57 10.49
N ARG A 150 13.72 -7.67 9.98
CA ARG A 150 15.19 -7.84 9.86
C ARG A 150 15.80 -8.07 11.25
N GLY A 151 16.08 -9.32 11.60
CA GLY A 151 16.66 -9.70 12.89
C GLY A 151 15.87 -10.71 13.73
N SER A 152 14.77 -11.28 13.22
CA SER A 152 14.16 -12.44 13.91
C SER A 152 15.22 -13.53 14.11
N THR A 153 15.25 -14.19 15.28
CA THR A 153 16.27 -15.19 15.66
C THR A 153 16.33 -16.41 14.74
N ARG A 154 15.34 -16.57 13.86
CA ARG A 154 15.40 -17.52 12.74
C ARG A 154 16.47 -17.16 11.71
N PHE A 155 16.79 -15.87 11.55
CA PHE A 155 17.78 -15.35 10.60
C PHE A 155 19.20 -15.22 11.17
N THR A 156 19.39 -15.09 12.49
CA THR A 156 20.70 -14.76 13.09
C THR A 156 21.62 -15.96 13.35
N GLY A 157 21.16 -17.19 13.10
CA GLY A 157 21.91 -18.42 13.35
C GLY A 157 22.43 -19.19 12.12
N SER A 158 22.11 -18.77 10.89
CA SER A 158 22.55 -19.49 9.69
C SER A 158 23.90 -18.96 9.18
N PRO A 159 24.96 -19.80 9.08
CA PRO A 159 26.25 -19.38 8.53
C PRO A 159 26.19 -19.05 7.02
N ASN A 160 25.12 -19.48 6.33
CA ASN A 160 24.91 -19.27 4.90
C ASN A 160 23.48 -18.76 4.66
N PHE A 161 23.35 -17.44 4.46
CA PHE A 161 22.07 -16.79 4.13
C PHE A 161 21.53 -17.16 2.74
N SER A 162 22.38 -17.74 1.88
CA SER A 162 22.11 -18.11 0.48
C SER A 162 21.08 -19.23 0.28
N LYS A 163 20.55 -19.82 1.36
CA LYS A 163 19.57 -20.91 1.27
C LYS A 163 18.68 -21.01 2.50
N MET A 164 18.31 -19.88 3.10
CA MET A 164 17.14 -19.89 3.97
C MET A 164 15.92 -20.02 3.06
N ALA A 165 15.57 -21.27 2.75
CA ALA A 165 14.22 -21.61 2.33
C ALA A 165 13.30 -21.08 3.42
N ILE A 166 12.81 -19.86 3.23
CA ILE A 166 11.59 -19.48 3.91
C ILE A 166 10.58 -20.45 3.35
N ASP A 167 10.19 -21.43 4.16
CA ASP A 167 9.13 -22.36 3.83
C ASP A 167 7.84 -21.55 3.85
N ALA A 168 7.64 -20.82 2.76
CA ALA A 168 6.42 -20.12 2.46
C ALA A 168 5.26 -21.10 2.65
N VAL A 169 4.19 -20.60 3.26
CA VAL A 169 3.10 -21.47 3.66
C VAL A 169 2.52 -22.12 2.40
N ASN A 170 2.35 -23.43 2.44
CA ASN A 170 1.51 -24.09 1.46
C ASN A 170 0.06 -23.63 1.72
N ILE A 171 -0.57 -23.03 0.73
CA ILE A 171 -1.84 -22.32 0.88
C ILE A 171 -2.98 -23.26 1.28
N ALA A 172 -2.87 -24.57 1.04
CA ALA A 172 -3.83 -25.56 1.52
C ALA A 172 -3.79 -25.76 3.04
N LYS A 173 -2.75 -25.24 3.73
CA LYS A 173 -2.69 -25.20 5.20
C LYS A 173 -3.39 -23.99 5.81
N LEU A 174 -3.83 -23.03 4.99
CA LEU A 174 -4.60 -21.88 5.47
C LEU A 174 -6.06 -22.28 5.64
N GLU A 175 -6.60 -22.12 6.84
CA GLU A 175 -7.97 -22.55 7.16
C GLU A 175 -9.04 -21.75 6.42
N ALA A 176 -8.81 -20.45 6.21
CA ALA A 176 -9.72 -19.59 5.46
C ALA A 176 -8.99 -18.59 4.54
N PRO A 177 -8.60 -19.01 3.32
CA PRO A 177 -7.93 -18.16 2.35
C PRO A 177 -8.70 -16.86 2.00
N SER A 178 -10.03 -16.92 1.96
CA SER A 178 -10.89 -15.75 1.73
C SER A 178 -10.98 -14.79 2.92
N GLN A 179 -10.29 -15.09 4.02
CA GLN A 179 -10.29 -14.28 5.23
C GLN A 179 -8.87 -13.87 5.65
N THR A 180 -7.87 -14.46 5.00
CA THR A 180 -6.46 -14.14 5.20
C THR A 180 -6.04 -13.02 4.25
N ILE A 181 -5.62 -11.88 4.81
CA ILE A 181 -5.01 -10.78 4.06
C ILE A 181 -3.70 -11.27 3.44
N LEU A 182 -3.52 -10.96 2.16
CA LEU A 182 -2.36 -11.33 1.36
C LEU A 182 -1.43 -10.12 1.16
N PHE A 183 -1.92 -9.11 0.46
CA PHE A 183 -1.27 -7.82 0.26
C PHE A 183 -2.17 -6.67 0.71
N GLY A 184 -1.61 -5.48 0.82
CA GLY A 184 -2.36 -4.29 1.19
C GLY A 184 -1.48 -3.05 1.20
N ASP A 185 -2.10 -1.88 1.18
CA ASP A 185 -1.42 -0.59 1.31
C ASP A 185 -0.44 -0.65 2.50
N SER A 186 0.83 -0.34 2.29
CA SER A 186 1.85 -0.43 3.35
C SER A 186 2.71 0.81 3.37
N LEU A 187 3.09 1.25 4.56
CA LEU A 187 4.14 2.23 4.78
C LEU A 187 4.78 2.01 6.14
N GLN A 188 5.98 2.52 6.31
CA GLN A 188 6.60 2.68 7.62
C GLN A 188 6.74 4.16 7.94
N SER A 189 6.43 4.54 9.18
CA SER A 189 6.79 5.84 9.71
C SER A 189 7.57 5.70 11.01
N GLY A 190 8.35 6.71 11.34
CA GLY A 190 9.14 6.74 12.56
C GLY A 190 9.80 8.10 12.76
N VAL A 191 10.68 8.19 13.75
CA VAL A 191 11.52 9.37 14.01
C VAL A 191 12.96 8.91 14.11
N THR A 192 13.84 9.50 13.29
CA THR A 192 15.28 9.25 13.33
C THR A 192 15.98 10.57 13.62
N ASN A 193 16.78 10.65 14.67
CA ASN A 193 17.48 11.88 15.10
C ASN A 193 16.54 13.10 15.23
N GLY A 194 15.32 12.89 15.74
CA GLY A 194 14.31 13.95 15.87
C GLY A 194 13.61 14.34 14.57
N VAL A 195 13.93 13.71 13.44
CA VAL A 195 13.29 13.96 12.15
C VAL A 195 12.26 12.86 11.86
N PRO A 196 10.96 13.20 11.73
CA PRO A 196 9.94 12.25 11.30
C PRO A 196 10.19 11.79 9.86
N TYR A 197 10.02 10.49 9.61
CA TYR A 197 10.08 9.92 8.27
C TYR A 197 8.83 9.09 7.95
N VAL A 198 8.51 9.03 6.66
CA VAL A 198 7.54 8.11 6.06
C VAL A 198 8.21 7.52 4.83
N GLN A 199 8.30 6.19 4.78
CA GLN A 199 8.98 5.47 3.71
C GLN A 199 8.18 4.26 3.24
N ARG A 200 8.60 3.75 2.07
CA ARG A 200 8.10 2.51 1.48
C ARG A 200 8.44 1.33 2.36
N TRP A 201 7.58 0.32 2.35
CA TRP A 201 7.81 -0.87 3.15
C TRP A 201 7.14 -2.12 2.57
N PRO A 202 7.89 -3.19 2.27
CA PRO A 202 7.37 -4.35 1.52
C PRO A 202 6.60 -5.36 2.37
N TRP A 203 6.38 -5.08 3.65
CA TRP A 203 5.82 -6.04 4.59
C TRP A 203 4.55 -5.53 5.27
N LEU A 204 3.64 -6.44 5.55
CA LEU A 204 2.50 -6.19 6.42
C LEU A 204 2.69 -6.93 7.72
N TYR A 205 2.60 -6.20 8.81
CA TYR A 205 2.65 -6.77 10.14
C TYR A 205 1.24 -6.90 10.74
N PRO A 206 0.96 -8.03 11.42
CA PRO A 206 -0.27 -8.19 12.15
C PRO A 206 -0.29 -7.32 13.42
N PRO A 207 -1.48 -7.03 13.98
CA PRO A 207 -1.66 -6.20 15.18
C PRO A 207 -0.83 -6.66 16.38
N SER A 208 -0.65 -7.97 16.54
CA SER A 208 0.15 -8.56 17.63
C SER A 208 1.63 -8.13 17.66
N ILE A 209 2.18 -7.67 16.53
CA ILE A 209 3.59 -7.24 16.43
C ILE A 209 3.78 -5.76 16.81
N GLY A 210 2.71 -4.97 16.89
CA GLY A 210 2.75 -3.58 17.34
C GLY A 210 3.18 -2.53 16.30
N VAL A 211 2.92 -1.25 16.63
CA VAL A 211 2.93 -0.06 15.75
C VAL A 211 4.27 0.42 15.20
N GLY A 212 5.40 -0.19 15.59
CA GLY A 212 6.73 0.17 15.06
C GLY A 212 7.07 -0.47 13.71
N ALA A 213 6.23 -1.40 13.27
CA ALA A 213 6.44 -2.25 12.12
C ALA A 213 5.30 -1.96 11.12
N ALA A 214 5.61 -1.71 9.85
CA ALA A 214 4.66 -1.24 8.84
C ALA A 214 3.24 -1.82 8.94
N ALA A 215 2.32 -0.90 9.18
CA ALA A 215 0.91 -1.20 9.25
C ALA A 215 0.25 -0.89 7.90
N THR A 216 -0.96 -1.41 7.73
CA THR A 216 -1.75 -1.06 6.56
C THR A 216 -1.99 0.45 6.54
N ALA A 217 -1.62 1.12 5.45
CA ALA A 217 -1.66 2.57 5.35
C ALA A 217 -3.06 3.07 4.95
N SER A 218 -3.69 3.94 5.73
CA SER A 218 -4.92 4.61 5.24
C SER A 218 -4.55 5.68 4.21
N ARG A 219 -4.44 5.28 2.95
CA ARG A 219 -4.16 6.20 1.83
C ARG A 219 -5.44 6.77 1.20
N HIS A 220 -6.59 6.15 1.49
CA HIS A 220 -7.83 6.39 0.76
C HIS A 220 -9.02 6.68 1.70
N LEU A 221 -9.18 7.92 2.14
CA LEU A 221 -10.34 8.36 2.97
C LEU A 221 -10.53 7.49 4.24
N ASP A 222 -9.50 7.39 5.08
CA ASP A 222 -9.48 6.56 6.32
C ASP A 222 -9.63 5.05 6.11
N THR A 223 -9.54 4.60 4.85
CA THR A 223 -9.48 3.19 4.50
C THR A 223 -8.14 2.83 3.88
N ALA A 224 -7.78 1.57 4.01
CA ALA A 224 -6.73 0.95 3.23
C ALA A 224 -7.33 -0.06 2.26
N VAL A 225 -6.67 -0.25 1.13
CA VAL A 225 -6.97 -1.35 0.23
C VAL A 225 -6.13 -2.55 0.64
N VAL A 226 -6.81 -3.69 0.80
CA VAL A 226 -6.21 -4.99 1.08
C VAL A 226 -6.73 -6.01 0.08
N SER A 227 -5.92 -7.03 -0.15
CA SER A 227 -6.25 -8.22 -0.91
C SER A 227 -6.18 -9.44 -0.01
N PHE A 228 -6.88 -10.49 -0.40
CA PHE A 228 -6.95 -11.75 0.34
C PHE A 228 -6.32 -12.88 -0.46
N VAL A 229 -6.06 -14.02 0.19
CA VAL A 229 -5.35 -15.15 -0.42
C VAL A 229 -6.13 -15.77 -1.58
N ASP A 230 -7.46 -15.70 -1.57
CA ASP A 230 -8.32 -16.08 -2.70
C ASP A 230 -8.32 -15.05 -3.87
N GLY A 231 -7.57 -13.96 -3.72
CA GLY A 231 -7.38 -12.92 -4.70
C GLY A 231 -8.47 -11.85 -4.77
N HIS A 232 -9.49 -11.84 -3.89
CA HIS A 232 -10.41 -10.70 -3.83
C HIS A 232 -9.74 -9.50 -3.15
N VAL A 233 -10.25 -8.30 -3.45
CA VAL A 233 -9.68 -7.03 -2.98
C VAL A 233 -10.79 -6.19 -2.38
N LYS A 234 -10.54 -5.60 -1.21
CA LYS A 234 -11.52 -4.80 -0.45
C LYS A 234 -10.85 -3.54 0.08
N SER A 235 -11.60 -2.44 0.09
CA SER A 235 -11.25 -1.24 0.85
C SER A 235 -11.86 -1.38 2.24
N MET A 236 -11.02 -1.36 3.27
CA MET A 236 -11.41 -1.63 4.65
C MET A 236 -10.90 -0.51 5.56
N ARG A 237 -11.68 -0.19 6.59
CA ARG A 237 -11.24 0.74 7.63
C ARG A 237 -10.14 0.08 8.45
N LEU A 238 -9.17 0.87 8.90
CA LEU A 238 -8.01 0.35 9.62
C LEU A 238 -8.39 -0.35 10.94
N ASP A 239 -9.40 0.15 11.63
CA ASP A 239 -9.93 -0.45 12.87
C ASP A 239 -10.51 -1.85 12.65
N VAL A 240 -11.07 -2.12 11.46
CA VAL A 240 -11.53 -3.46 11.06
C VAL A 240 -10.35 -4.38 10.76
N ILE A 241 -9.30 -3.86 10.13
CA ILE A 241 -8.05 -4.61 9.86
C ILE A 241 -7.28 -4.89 11.18
N GLY A 242 -7.62 -4.20 12.27
CA GLY A 242 -6.96 -4.31 13.56
C GLY A 242 -5.68 -3.46 13.66
N VAL A 243 -5.42 -2.60 12.68
CA VAL A 243 -4.23 -1.73 12.67
C VAL A 243 -4.62 -0.28 12.98
N THR A 244 -3.72 0.45 13.60
CA THR A 244 -3.92 1.87 13.89
C THR A 244 -3.28 2.73 12.80
N ASN A 245 -3.85 3.91 12.57
CA ASN A 245 -3.44 4.76 11.46
C ASN A 245 -1.99 5.23 11.59
N VAL A 246 -1.15 4.82 10.63
CA VAL A 246 0.16 5.42 10.38
C VAL A 246 -0.02 6.50 9.33
N GLY A 247 -0.55 7.66 9.76
CA GLY A 247 -0.99 8.72 8.84
C GLY A 247 0.18 9.39 8.10
N GLN A 248 -0.06 9.78 6.84
CA GLN A 248 0.88 10.60 6.05
C GLN A 248 0.80 12.10 6.35
N THR A 249 -0.30 12.58 6.93
CA THR A 249 -0.68 14.01 6.96
C THR A 249 -0.52 14.70 8.31
N ARG A 250 -0.02 14.00 9.33
CA ARG A 250 0.36 14.62 10.60
C ARG A 250 1.65 13.98 11.03
N GLY A 251 2.71 14.77 11.22
CA GLY A 251 3.97 14.35 11.83
C GLY A 251 3.81 13.96 13.31
N HIS A 252 2.73 13.25 13.63
CA HIS A 252 2.44 12.64 14.91
C HIS A 252 2.25 11.16 14.63
N ILE A 253 3.18 10.38 15.16
CA ILE A 253 2.93 9.00 15.52
C ILE A 253 1.82 9.07 16.57
N THR A 254 0.56 9.06 16.13
CA THR A 254 -0.52 8.81 17.07
C THR A 254 -0.42 7.33 17.39
N GLY A 255 0.20 7.03 18.53
CA GLY A 255 0.10 5.72 19.16
C GLY A 255 -1.37 5.44 19.39
N GLY A 256 -2.00 4.81 18.40
CA GLY A 256 -3.17 4.02 18.66
C GLY A 256 -2.65 2.77 19.34
N ASP A 257 -3.26 2.42 20.47
CA ASP A 257 -2.99 1.17 21.14
C ASP A 257 -3.13 0.04 20.11
N ALA A 258 -2.04 -0.65 19.82
CA ALA A 258 -2.11 -1.90 19.07
C ALA A 258 -3.12 -2.77 19.82
N ASN A 259 -4.25 -3.11 19.20
CA ASN A 259 -5.16 -4.08 19.78
C ASN A 259 -4.44 -5.43 19.68
N PRO A 260 -3.77 -5.92 20.75
CA PRO A 260 -2.77 -6.96 20.64
C PRO A 260 -3.40 -8.36 20.51
N LEU A 261 -4.73 -8.45 20.29
CA LEU A 261 -5.50 -9.67 20.51
C LEU A 261 -6.27 -10.17 19.28
N SER A 262 -6.09 -9.61 18.09
CA SER A 262 -6.81 -10.10 16.90
C SER A 262 -5.98 -10.04 15.62
N ASP A 263 -5.13 -11.03 15.45
CA ASP A 263 -4.49 -11.34 14.16
C ASP A 263 -5.45 -12.03 13.18
N ALA A 264 -6.76 -11.97 13.45
CA ALA A 264 -7.77 -12.81 12.83
C ALA A 264 -7.83 -12.68 11.30
N LEU A 265 -7.68 -11.45 10.76
CA LEU A 265 -7.60 -11.24 9.31
C LEU A 265 -6.21 -11.56 8.72
N TRP A 266 -5.19 -11.75 9.56
CA TRP A 266 -3.83 -12.08 9.10
C TRP A 266 -3.57 -13.58 9.08
N ASN A 267 -4.25 -14.35 9.94
CA ASN A 267 -4.13 -15.81 10.02
C ASN A 267 -5.36 -16.54 9.45
N GLY A 268 -6.41 -15.83 9.05
CA GLY A 268 -7.64 -16.40 8.50
C GLY A 268 -8.68 -16.83 9.53
N THR A 269 -8.54 -16.46 10.81
CA THR A 269 -9.57 -16.75 11.82
C THR A 269 -10.62 -15.64 11.98
N GLY A 270 -10.58 -14.59 11.15
CA GLY A 270 -11.44 -13.40 11.24
C GLY A 270 -12.36 -13.20 10.05
N GLN A 271 -13.62 -12.86 10.29
CA GLN A 271 -14.56 -12.52 9.22
C GLN A 271 -14.33 -11.06 8.73
N PRO A 272 -14.30 -10.79 7.41
CA PRO A 272 -13.98 -9.48 6.83
C PRO A 272 -15.11 -8.44 6.82
#